data_AF-A0A946JSZ1-F1
#
_entry.id   AF-A0A946JSZ1-F1
#
_cell.length_a   1.000
_cell.length_b   1.000
_cell.length_c   1.000
_cell.angle_alpha   90.00
_cell.angle_beta   90.00
_cell.angle_gamma   90.00
#
_symmetry.space_group_name_H-M   'P 1'
#
loop_
_entity.id
_entity.type
_entity.pdbx_description
1 polymer ?
#
loop_
_entity_poly.entity_id
_entity_poly.type
_entity_poly.pdbx_seq_one_letter_code
_entity_poly.pdbx_strand_id
1 'polypeptide(L)'
;MKLFSIFKKKEKKVNPEQLIVSTFDSNYKKLLDELTLDEYCWDKPFGIKKFECFVLAKFVTDYSFKTLYAEDIDKDQSEGYERLCNSHFIEQHDIIFNGMLKFSEMESVINEKIECYKTLRRESRPPECWYAIYSDFSGNLTFDEANEEVERQISGLELVKSNAKFKKLVPQCELKLEQTKTLTKAFMSAEVIFPRTIRFSKAEFKKINLKKIKAAFKKLDKAEKKKEKKKK
;
A
#
# COMPACT_ATOMS: atom_id res chain seq x y z
N MET A 1 -38.04 27.42 15.64
CA MET A 1 -36.73 28.00 15.26
C MET A 1 -36.12 27.17 14.13
N LYS A 2 -36.21 27.66 12.90
CA LYS A 2 -35.36 27.22 11.78
C LYS A 2 -34.03 27.96 11.91
N LEU A 3 -32.90 27.26 11.82
CA LEU A 3 -31.65 27.67 11.12
C LEU A 3 -30.46 26.81 11.58
N PHE A 4 -30.38 25.56 11.08
CA PHE A 4 -29.09 24.85 10.94
C PHE A 4 -28.88 24.43 9.48
N SER A 5 -29.32 25.26 8.55
CA SER A 5 -28.84 25.24 7.17
C SER A 5 -27.56 26.07 7.09
N ILE A 6 -26.51 25.63 7.78
CA ILE A 6 -25.17 26.19 7.58
C ILE A 6 -24.63 25.51 6.33
N PHE A 7 -24.67 26.27 5.24
CA PHE A 7 -24.13 25.98 3.92
C PHE A 7 -23.01 24.92 3.92
N LYS A 8 -23.34 23.66 3.58
CA LYS A 8 -22.36 22.77 2.96
C LYS A 8 -21.97 23.44 1.65
N LYS A 9 -20.90 24.23 1.68
CA LYS A 9 -20.24 24.75 0.48
C LYS A 9 -20.05 23.52 -0.41
N LYS A 10 -20.75 23.44 -1.55
CA LYS A 10 -20.61 22.32 -2.48
C LYS A 10 -19.13 22.28 -2.85
N GLU A 11 -18.39 21.32 -2.32
CA GLU A 11 -16.99 21.16 -2.65
C GLU A 11 -16.87 21.08 -4.17
N LYS A 12 -16.01 21.93 -4.73
CA LYS A 12 -15.80 21.98 -6.16
C LYS A 12 -15.19 20.65 -6.58
N LYS A 13 -15.99 19.82 -7.26
CA LYS A 13 -15.50 18.53 -7.74
C LYS A 13 -14.27 18.70 -8.63
N VAL A 14 -13.23 17.95 -8.33
CA VAL A 14 -11.90 18.03 -8.96
C VAL A 14 -11.91 17.22 -10.27
N ASN A 15 -11.00 17.58 -11.19
CA ASN A 15 -10.76 16.80 -12.40
C ASN A 15 -10.30 15.38 -12.01
N PRO A 16 -10.93 14.31 -12.54
CA PRO A 16 -10.56 12.93 -12.24
C PRO A 16 -9.08 12.60 -12.44
N GLU A 17 -8.49 13.04 -13.55
CA GLU A 17 -7.08 12.77 -13.88
C GLU A 17 -6.16 13.34 -12.80
N GLN A 18 -6.30 14.64 -12.51
CA GLN A 18 -5.51 15.32 -11.48
C GLN A 18 -5.67 14.68 -10.10
N LEU A 19 -6.89 14.28 -9.74
CA LEU A 19 -7.15 13.70 -8.42
C LEU A 19 -6.60 12.28 -8.30
N ILE A 20 -6.73 11.44 -9.33
CA ILE A 20 -6.17 10.08 -9.34
C ILE A 20 -4.65 10.15 -9.22
N VAL A 21 -4.00 11.00 -10.03
CA VAL A 21 -2.55 11.24 -10.01
C VAL A 21 -2.10 11.67 -8.61
N SER A 22 -2.66 12.77 -8.10
CA SER A 22 -2.23 13.31 -6.81
C SER A 22 -2.52 12.37 -5.63
N THR A 23 -3.60 11.59 -5.69
CA THR A 23 -3.91 10.59 -4.66
C THR A 23 -2.91 9.44 -4.67
N PHE A 24 -2.59 8.90 -5.84
CA PHE A 24 -1.58 7.85 -5.99
C PHE A 24 -0.21 8.33 -5.49
N ASP A 25 0.27 9.48 -5.97
CA ASP A 25 1.58 10.03 -5.58
C ASP A 25 1.67 10.28 -4.08
N SER A 26 0.58 10.79 -3.48
CA SER A 26 0.51 11.00 -2.03
C SER A 26 0.53 9.70 -1.24
N ASN A 27 -0.15 8.66 -1.72
CA ASN A 27 -0.13 7.34 -1.10
C ASN A 27 1.25 6.71 -1.19
N TYR A 28 1.88 6.75 -2.37
CA TYR A 28 3.23 6.25 -2.56
C TYR A 28 4.21 6.93 -1.62
N LYS A 29 4.21 8.26 -1.57
CA LYS A 29 5.06 9.02 -0.67
C LYS A 29 4.84 8.64 0.79
N LYS A 30 3.58 8.61 1.25
CA LYS A 30 3.26 8.27 2.65
C LYS A 30 3.70 6.87 3.03
N LEU A 31 3.43 5.88 2.18
CA LEU A 31 3.83 4.49 2.44
C LEU A 31 5.35 4.36 2.44
N LEU A 32 6.05 5.05 1.52
CA LEU A 32 7.50 5.04 1.50
C LEU A 32 8.10 5.71 2.74
N ASP A 33 7.65 6.91 3.08
CA ASP A 33 8.15 7.68 4.23
C ASP A 33 7.91 6.93 5.55
N GLU A 34 6.76 6.26 5.71
CA GLU A 34 6.42 5.55 6.94
C GLU A 34 7.03 4.15 7.01
N LEU A 35 6.80 3.28 6.02
CA LEU A 35 7.20 1.87 6.10
C LEU A 35 8.72 1.68 6.03
N THR A 36 9.49 2.70 5.62
CA THR A 36 10.95 2.63 5.60
C THR A 36 11.59 2.97 6.95
N LEU A 37 10.81 3.40 7.94
CA LEU A 37 11.28 3.63 9.31
C LEU A 37 11.72 2.32 9.96
N ASP A 38 12.72 2.40 10.84
CA ASP A 38 13.32 1.23 11.52
C ASP A 38 12.30 0.45 12.36
N GLU A 39 11.24 1.12 12.83
CA GLU A 39 10.15 0.49 13.60
C GLU A 39 9.41 -0.61 12.82
N TYR A 40 9.48 -0.58 11.49
CA TYR A 40 8.88 -1.59 10.62
C TYR A 40 9.80 -2.78 10.34
N CYS A 41 10.94 -2.91 11.03
CA CYS A 41 11.84 -4.08 10.96
C CYS A 41 12.07 -4.62 9.53
N TRP A 42 12.12 -3.74 8.54
CA TRP A 42 12.13 -4.15 7.13
C TRP A 42 13.57 -4.21 6.65
N ASP A 43 14.22 -5.37 6.81
CA ASP A 43 15.63 -5.56 6.43
C ASP A 43 15.78 -5.90 4.94
N LYS A 44 15.37 -4.96 4.09
CA LYS A 44 15.55 -5.05 2.62
C LYS A 44 16.30 -3.82 2.09
N PRO A 45 17.05 -3.96 0.98
CA PRO A 45 17.63 -2.82 0.29
C PRO A 45 16.57 -1.77 -0.07
N PHE A 46 16.92 -0.49 0.03
CA PHE A 46 15.99 0.62 -0.20
C PHE A 46 15.31 0.57 -1.58
N GLY A 47 15.99 0.08 -2.62
CA GLY A 47 15.40 -0.12 -3.94
C GLY A 47 14.22 -1.09 -3.95
N ILE A 48 14.30 -2.18 -3.17
CA ILE A 48 13.19 -3.14 -3.00
C ILE A 48 12.07 -2.47 -2.21
N LYS A 49 12.38 -1.75 -1.12
CA LYS A 49 11.37 -1.01 -0.35
C LYS A 49 10.59 -0.02 -1.22
N LYS A 50 11.30 0.72 -2.09
CA LYS A 50 10.69 1.64 -3.06
C LYS A 50 9.73 0.93 -4.01
N PHE A 51 10.12 -0.23 -4.53
CA PHE A 51 9.27 -1.01 -5.43
C PHE A 51 8.02 -1.53 -4.72
N GLU A 52 8.18 -2.17 -3.57
CA GLU A 52 7.04 -2.72 -2.80
C GLU A 52 6.06 -1.60 -2.39
N CYS A 53 6.55 -0.46 -1.87
CA CYS A 53 5.70 0.68 -1.55
C CYS A 53 4.98 1.26 -2.78
N PHE A 54 5.59 1.22 -3.96
CA PHE A 54 4.98 1.66 -5.21
C PHE A 54 3.81 0.74 -5.62
N VAL A 55 4.00 -0.58 -5.53
CA VAL A 55 2.95 -1.57 -5.80
C VAL A 55 1.83 -1.49 -4.75
N LEU A 56 2.18 -1.36 -3.46
CA LEU A 56 1.21 -1.17 -2.37
C LEU A 56 0.38 0.10 -2.56
N ALA A 57 0.98 1.19 -3.03
CA ALA A 57 0.25 2.43 -3.32
C ALA A 57 -0.82 2.20 -4.40
N LYS A 58 -0.54 1.39 -5.42
CA LYS A 58 -1.53 1.02 -6.44
C LYS A 58 -2.69 0.25 -5.82
N PHE A 59 -2.38 -0.78 -5.04
CA PHE A 59 -3.36 -1.59 -4.33
C PHE A 59 -4.27 -0.73 -3.44
N VAL A 60 -3.69 0.11 -2.57
CA VAL A 60 -4.46 0.96 -1.64
C VAL A 60 -5.31 1.98 -2.38
N THR A 61 -4.78 2.58 -3.45
CA THR A 61 -5.50 3.57 -4.25
C THR A 61 -6.72 2.94 -4.93
N ASP A 62 -6.52 1.83 -5.63
CA ASP A 62 -7.60 1.10 -6.31
C ASP A 62 -8.64 0.56 -5.34
N TYR A 63 -8.19 -0.08 -4.27
CA TYR A 63 -9.07 -0.61 -3.24
C TYR A 63 -9.95 0.50 -2.65
N SER A 64 -9.35 1.67 -2.37
CA SER A 64 -10.07 2.80 -1.81
C SER A 64 -11.14 3.35 -2.75
N PHE A 65 -10.82 3.51 -4.04
CA PHE A 65 -11.77 3.98 -5.04
C PHE A 65 -12.91 2.97 -5.24
N LYS A 66 -12.57 1.70 -5.49
CA LYS A 66 -13.53 0.63 -5.77
C LYS A 66 -14.49 0.41 -4.61
N THR A 67 -14.00 0.42 -3.37
CA THR A 67 -14.87 0.25 -2.19
C THR A 67 -15.63 1.51 -1.81
N LEU A 68 -15.20 2.71 -2.23
CA LEU A 68 -15.96 3.94 -2.00
C LEU A 68 -17.16 4.04 -2.95
N TYR A 69 -17.01 3.58 -4.20
CA TYR A 69 -18.00 3.76 -5.27
C TYR A 69 -18.61 2.45 -5.78
N ALA A 70 -18.52 1.36 -5.02
CA ALA A 70 -18.98 0.02 -5.43
C ALA A 70 -20.42 0.01 -5.97
N GLU A 71 -21.29 0.88 -5.45
CA GLU A 71 -22.71 0.96 -5.81
C GLU A 71 -23.04 2.17 -6.73
N ASP A 72 -22.10 3.11 -6.89
CA ASP A 72 -22.34 4.44 -7.47
C ASP A 72 -21.73 4.63 -8.87
N ILE A 73 -20.87 3.69 -9.30
CA ILE A 73 -20.09 3.82 -10.54
C ILE A 73 -20.65 2.93 -11.65
N ASP A 74 -20.81 3.50 -12.85
CA ASP A 74 -21.16 2.72 -14.04
C ASP A 74 -19.91 2.06 -14.67
N LYS A 75 -20.13 1.13 -15.61
CA LYS A 75 -19.05 0.39 -16.29
C LYS A 75 -18.06 1.32 -17.00
N ASP A 76 -18.53 2.33 -17.72
CA ASP A 76 -17.67 3.28 -18.45
C ASP A 76 -16.81 4.12 -17.49
N GLN A 77 -17.36 4.49 -16.33
CA GLN A 77 -16.65 5.22 -15.29
C GLN A 77 -15.62 4.32 -14.60
N SER A 78 -15.95 3.06 -14.35
CA SER A 78 -15.04 2.08 -13.76
C SER A 78 -13.85 1.82 -14.69
N GLU A 79 -14.11 1.47 -15.95
CA GLU A 79 -13.06 1.27 -16.96
C GLU A 79 -12.24 2.54 -17.19
N GLY A 80 -12.90 3.71 -17.19
CA GLY A 80 -12.22 4.99 -17.32
C GLY A 80 -11.30 5.32 -16.15
N TYR A 81 -11.69 4.98 -14.91
CA TYR A 81 -10.83 5.09 -13.75
C TYR A 81 -9.61 4.18 -13.90
N GLU A 82 -9.83 2.90 -14.24
CA GLU A 82 -8.76 1.91 -14.38
C GLU A 82 -7.74 2.34 -15.44
N ARG A 83 -8.21 2.83 -16.59
CA ARG A 83 -7.36 3.40 -17.65
C ARG A 83 -6.51 4.56 -17.15
N LEU A 84 -7.13 5.55 -16.50
CA LEU A 84 -6.41 6.74 -16.02
C LEU A 84 -5.38 6.36 -14.95
N CYS A 85 -5.77 5.49 -14.00
CA CYS A 85 -4.90 5.06 -12.92
C CYS A 85 -3.74 4.20 -13.44
N ASN A 86 -4.00 3.24 -14.34
CA ASN A 86 -2.96 2.39 -14.90
C ASN A 86 -2.00 3.17 -15.79
N SER A 87 -2.50 4.11 -16.61
CA SER A 87 -1.64 4.95 -17.45
C SER A 87 -0.64 5.76 -16.61
N HIS A 88 -1.11 6.41 -15.54
CA HIS A 88 -0.22 7.12 -14.60
C HIS A 88 0.74 6.16 -13.90
N PHE A 89 0.24 5.03 -13.42
CA PHE A 89 1.07 4.02 -12.73
C PHE A 89 2.21 3.51 -13.60
N ILE A 90 1.95 3.20 -14.88
CA ILE A 90 2.96 2.75 -15.84
C ILE A 90 3.97 3.86 -16.11
N GLU A 91 3.50 5.09 -16.35
CA GLU A 91 4.39 6.25 -16.58
C GLU A 91 5.29 6.51 -15.37
N GLN A 92 4.74 6.50 -14.15
CA GLN A 92 5.52 6.70 -12.93
C GLN A 92 6.49 5.55 -12.67
N HIS A 93 6.12 4.31 -12.98
CA HIS A 93 7.04 3.17 -12.88
C HIS A 93 8.28 3.43 -13.74
N ASP A 94 8.07 3.73 -15.03
CA ASP A 94 9.16 3.94 -15.98
C ASP A 94 10.01 5.17 -15.64
N ILE A 95 9.44 6.19 -14.99
CA ILE A 95 10.18 7.35 -14.47
C ILE A 95 11.03 6.97 -13.25
N ILE A 96 10.44 6.29 -12.26
CA ILE A 96 11.08 6.01 -10.97
C ILE A 96 12.17 4.94 -11.11
N PHE A 97 11.94 3.95 -11.97
CA PHE A 97 12.84 2.81 -12.18
C PHE A 97 13.57 2.88 -13.52
N ASN A 98 13.63 4.08 -14.12
CA ASN A 98 14.27 4.32 -15.42
C ASN A 98 15.68 3.71 -15.48
N GLY A 99 15.98 3.03 -16.58
CA GLY A 99 17.29 2.40 -16.81
C GLY A 99 17.55 1.11 -16.04
N MET A 100 16.61 0.66 -15.19
CA MET A 100 16.70 -0.63 -14.51
C MET A 100 15.78 -1.67 -15.16
N LEU A 101 14.46 -1.48 -15.05
CA LEU A 101 13.45 -2.40 -15.57
C LEU A 101 12.25 -1.57 -16.05
N LYS A 102 11.78 -1.83 -17.28
CA LYS A 102 10.57 -1.20 -17.80
C LYS A 102 9.33 -1.88 -17.22
N PHE A 103 8.22 -1.15 -17.15
CA PHE A 103 6.95 -1.72 -16.69
C PHE A 103 6.58 -2.97 -17.49
N SER A 104 6.75 -2.94 -18.81
CA SER A 104 6.45 -4.08 -19.69
C SER A 104 7.20 -5.36 -19.33
N GLU A 105 8.38 -5.25 -18.70
CA GLU A 105 9.19 -6.39 -18.26
C GLU A 105 8.76 -6.91 -16.88
N MET A 106 8.12 -6.04 -16.07
CA MET A 106 7.71 -6.31 -14.70
C MET A 106 6.19 -6.50 -14.54
N GLU A 107 5.42 -6.35 -15.62
CA GLU A 107 3.96 -6.34 -15.58
C GLU A 107 3.38 -7.57 -14.88
N SER A 108 3.88 -8.76 -15.21
CA SER A 108 3.43 -10.01 -14.58
C SER A 108 3.69 -10.02 -13.07
N VAL A 109 4.91 -9.64 -12.65
CA VAL A 109 5.32 -9.62 -11.24
C VAL A 109 4.50 -8.62 -10.44
N ILE A 110 4.29 -7.43 -11.01
CA ILE A 110 3.51 -6.37 -10.38
C ILE A 110 2.04 -6.81 -10.24
N ASN A 111 1.45 -7.37 -11.30
CA ASN A 111 0.07 -7.82 -11.28
C ASN A 111 -0.14 -8.97 -10.28
N GLU A 112 0.80 -9.91 -10.21
CA GLU A 112 0.78 -11.00 -9.24
C GLU A 112 0.79 -10.47 -7.80
N LYS A 113 1.65 -9.50 -7.47
CA LYS A 113 1.68 -8.86 -6.16
C LYS A 113 0.38 -8.13 -5.82
N ILE A 114 -0.17 -7.37 -6.77
CA ILE A 114 -1.45 -6.68 -6.57
C ILE A 114 -2.58 -7.68 -6.31
N GLU A 115 -2.63 -8.79 -7.04
CA GLU A 115 -3.61 -9.85 -6.81
C GLU A 115 -3.40 -10.59 -5.49
N CYS A 116 -2.14 -10.82 -5.08
CA CYS A 116 -1.82 -11.35 -3.76
C CYS A 116 -2.44 -10.47 -2.66
N TYR A 117 -2.19 -9.16 -2.68
CA TYR A 117 -2.75 -8.23 -1.68
C TYR A 117 -4.29 -8.20 -1.69
N LYS A 118 -4.92 -8.28 -2.87
CA LYS A 118 -6.39 -8.39 -2.97
C LYS A 118 -6.89 -9.69 -2.34
N THR A 119 -6.21 -10.80 -2.57
CA THR A 119 -6.56 -12.11 -2.00
C THR A 119 -6.40 -12.11 -0.49
N LEU A 120 -5.25 -11.70 0.04
CA LEU A 120 -5.02 -11.55 1.49
C LEU A 120 -6.11 -10.69 2.15
N ARG A 121 -6.48 -9.57 1.50
CA ARG A 121 -7.56 -8.71 1.97
C ARG A 121 -8.95 -9.35 1.88
N ARG A 122 -9.22 -10.26 0.95
CA ARG A 122 -10.52 -10.94 0.83
C ARG A 122 -10.65 -12.08 1.84
N GLU A 123 -9.58 -12.82 2.05
CA GLU A 123 -9.57 -14.03 2.87
C GLU A 123 -9.59 -13.73 4.37
N SER A 124 -9.08 -12.56 4.77
CA SER A 124 -9.04 -12.15 6.16
C SER A 124 -9.61 -10.74 6.37
N ARG A 125 -10.17 -10.49 7.56
CA ARG A 125 -10.65 -9.17 7.96
C ARG A 125 -9.49 -8.36 8.54
N PRO A 126 -9.65 -7.04 8.71
CA PRO A 126 -8.76 -6.27 9.56
C PRO A 126 -8.89 -6.73 11.02
N PRO A 127 -7.76 -6.80 11.77
CA PRO A 127 -6.42 -6.39 11.36
C PRO A 127 -5.59 -7.47 10.62
N GLU A 128 -6.03 -8.73 10.61
CA GLU A 128 -5.23 -9.87 10.14
C GLU A 128 -4.76 -9.73 8.69
N CYS A 129 -5.60 -9.20 7.81
CA CYS A 129 -5.20 -8.94 6.41
C CYS A 129 -4.04 -7.95 6.29
N TRP A 130 -3.92 -6.98 7.21
CA TRP A 130 -2.83 -6.01 7.21
C TRP A 130 -1.53 -6.65 7.69
N TYR A 131 -1.61 -7.57 8.64
CA TYR A 131 -0.47 -8.36 9.07
C TYR A 131 0.02 -9.26 7.95
N ALA A 132 -0.88 -9.93 7.25
CA ALA A 132 -0.52 -10.80 6.13
C ALA A 132 0.15 -10.01 5.00
N ILE A 133 -0.40 -8.85 4.63
CA ILE A 133 0.21 -7.97 3.61
C ILE A 133 1.58 -7.49 4.05
N TYR A 134 1.72 -7.06 5.32
CA TYR A 134 3.01 -6.64 5.87
C TYR A 134 4.06 -7.74 5.84
N SER A 135 3.69 -8.97 6.22
CA SER A 135 4.58 -10.13 6.17
C SER A 135 5.03 -10.43 4.74
N ASP A 136 4.09 -10.40 3.77
CA ASP A 136 4.36 -10.69 2.36
C ASP A 136 5.44 -9.77 1.75
N PHE A 137 5.27 -8.44 1.89
CA PHE A 137 6.22 -7.52 1.28
C PHE A 137 7.54 -7.39 2.06
N SER A 138 7.48 -7.55 3.39
CA SER A 138 8.68 -7.42 4.23
C SER A 138 9.57 -8.67 4.16
N GLY A 139 8.95 -9.83 3.93
CA GLY A 139 9.59 -11.13 4.04
C GLY A 139 9.89 -11.52 5.49
N ASN A 140 9.25 -10.86 6.45
CA ASN A 140 9.32 -11.22 7.86
C ASN A 140 8.44 -12.44 8.16
N LEU A 141 8.63 -13.01 9.36
CA LEU A 141 7.69 -13.97 9.95
C LEU A 141 6.27 -13.39 9.91
N THR A 142 5.27 -14.27 9.82
CA THR A 142 3.88 -13.89 10.06
C THR A 142 3.68 -13.42 11.52
N PHE A 143 2.56 -12.75 11.79
CA PHE A 143 2.26 -12.27 13.14
C PHE A 143 2.22 -13.41 14.16
N ASP A 144 1.60 -14.54 13.81
CA ASP A 144 1.49 -15.69 14.69
C ASP A 144 2.86 -16.34 14.93
N GLU A 145 3.66 -16.55 13.86
CA GLU A 145 5.02 -17.08 13.97
C GLU A 145 5.93 -16.18 14.83
N ALA A 146 5.80 -14.86 14.70
CA ALA A 146 6.56 -13.90 15.50
C ALA A 146 6.17 -13.98 16.98
N ASN A 147 4.88 -14.11 17.31
CA ASN A 147 4.44 -14.29 18.70
C ASN A 147 4.87 -15.64 19.27
N GLU A 148 4.76 -16.72 18.50
CA GLU A 148 5.26 -18.04 18.90
C GLU A 148 6.77 -18.04 19.17
N GLU A 149 7.55 -17.32 18.34
CA GLU A 149 8.98 -17.15 18.54
C GLU A 149 9.28 -16.34 19.81
N VAL A 150 8.50 -15.31 20.15
CA VAL A 150 8.63 -14.59 21.43
C VAL A 150 8.46 -15.55 22.61
N GLU A 151 7.40 -16.36 22.63
CA GLU A 151 7.14 -17.30 23.72
C GLU A 151 8.23 -18.37 23.85
N ARG A 152 8.70 -18.87 22.70
CA ARG A 152 9.83 -19.82 22.62
C ARG A 152 11.11 -19.20 23.19
N GLN A 153 11.41 -17.97 22.83
CA GLN A 153 12.59 -17.24 23.30
C GLN A 153 12.51 -16.89 24.79
N ILE A 154 11.33 -16.56 25.31
CA ILE A 154 11.11 -16.36 26.75
C ILE A 154 11.44 -17.63 27.51
N SER A 155 10.83 -18.76 27.11
CA SER A 155 11.04 -20.06 27.75
C SER A 155 12.51 -20.50 27.68
N GLY A 156 13.15 -20.32 26.51
CA GLY A 156 14.56 -20.61 26.32
C GLY A 156 15.48 -19.73 27.19
N LEU A 157 15.16 -18.44 27.34
CA LEU A 157 15.93 -17.51 28.16
C LEU A 157 15.92 -17.90 29.64
N GLU A 158 14.79 -18.38 30.17
CA GLU A 158 14.69 -18.87 31.56
C GLU A 158 15.63 -20.06 31.81
N LEU A 159 15.67 -21.01 30.85
CA LEU A 159 16.59 -22.15 30.90
C LEU A 159 18.07 -21.72 30.83
N VAL A 160 18.38 -20.75 29.98
CA VAL A 160 19.75 -20.20 29.86
C VAL A 160 20.17 -19.47 31.14
N LYS A 161 19.27 -18.67 31.74
CA LYS A 161 19.53 -17.90 32.98
C LYS A 161 19.73 -18.80 34.20
N SER A 162 19.01 -19.92 34.27
CA SER A 162 19.12 -20.88 35.38
C SER A 162 20.41 -21.70 35.35
N ASN A 163 21.17 -21.67 34.25
CA ASN A 163 22.40 -22.45 34.08
C ASN A 163 23.65 -21.56 33.98
N ALA A 164 24.50 -21.61 35.02
CA ALA A 164 25.72 -20.81 35.09
C ALA A 164 26.69 -21.03 33.90
N LYS A 165 26.66 -22.20 33.24
CA LYS A 165 27.51 -22.49 32.07
C LYS A 165 27.16 -21.62 30.87
N PHE A 166 25.92 -21.16 30.76
CA PHE A 166 25.44 -20.37 29.63
C PHE A 166 25.31 -18.87 29.94
N LYS A 167 25.81 -18.41 31.09
CA LYS A 167 25.72 -17.00 31.51
C LYS A 167 26.22 -16.00 30.45
N LYS A 168 27.22 -16.38 29.65
CA LYS A 168 27.77 -15.57 28.56
C LYS A 168 26.81 -15.40 27.36
N LEU A 169 25.83 -16.29 27.21
CA LEU A 169 24.84 -16.25 26.12
C LEU A 169 23.61 -15.41 26.47
N VAL A 170 23.35 -15.17 27.77
CA VAL A 170 22.18 -14.41 28.25
C VAL A 170 21.99 -13.09 27.48
N PRO A 171 23.01 -12.21 27.32
CA PRO A 171 22.82 -10.94 26.62
C PRO A 171 22.40 -11.11 25.15
N GLN A 172 22.92 -12.14 24.47
CA GLN A 172 22.58 -12.42 23.07
C GLN A 172 21.13 -12.92 22.93
N CYS A 173 20.69 -13.77 23.87
CA CYS A 173 19.30 -14.24 23.92
C CYS A 173 18.34 -13.08 24.24
N GLU A 174 18.69 -12.19 25.16
CA GLU A 174 17.89 -10.99 25.48
C GLU A 174 17.78 -10.04 24.29
N LEU A 175 18.87 -9.82 23.56
CA LEU A 175 18.86 -8.98 22.36
C LEU A 175 17.93 -9.57 21.28
N LYS A 176 18.03 -10.88 21.00
CA LYS A 176 17.15 -11.55 20.03
C LYS A 176 15.68 -11.46 20.43
N LEU A 177 15.39 -11.65 21.73
CA LEU A 177 14.03 -11.50 22.25
C LEU A 177 13.49 -10.09 22.04
N GLU A 178 14.28 -9.05 22.29
CA GLU A 178 13.84 -7.68 22.06
C GLU A 178 13.64 -7.38 20.57
N GLN A 179 14.49 -7.93 19.70
CA GLN A 179 14.32 -7.82 18.24
C GLN A 179 13.00 -8.45 17.77
N THR A 180 12.68 -9.67 18.22
CA THR A 180 11.42 -10.34 17.88
C THR A 180 10.21 -9.60 18.47
N LYS A 181 10.30 -9.08 19.70
CA LYS A 181 9.26 -8.21 20.28
C LYS A 181 9.08 -6.90 19.52
N THR A 182 10.15 -6.36 18.94
CA THR A 182 10.06 -5.16 18.09
C THR A 182 9.34 -5.51 16.79
N LEU A 183 9.62 -6.68 16.20
CA LEU A 183 8.87 -7.17 15.05
C LEU A 183 7.37 -7.32 15.35
N THR A 184 6.97 -7.88 16.51
CA THR A 184 5.53 -7.98 16.85
C THR A 184 4.87 -6.61 17.02
N LYS A 185 5.60 -5.58 17.49
CA LYS A 185 5.11 -4.19 17.51
C LYS A 185 4.97 -3.59 16.11
N ALA A 186 5.86 -3.92 15.17
CA ALA A 186 5.79 -3.46 13.79
C ALA A 186 4.45 -3.83 13.11
N PHE A 187 3.91 -5.02 13.44
CA PHE A 187 2.57 -5.43 12.99
C PHE A 187 1.47 -4.48 13.46
N MET A 188 1.51 -4.02 14.71
CA MET A 188 0.54 -3.06 15.24
C MET A 188 0.65 -1.72 14.49
N SER A 189 1.87 -1.28 14.16
CA SER A 189 2.09 -0.10 13.32
C SER A 189 1.55 -0.29 11.91
N ALA A 190 1.68 -1.50 11.33
CA ALA A 190 1.08 -1.86 10.05
C ALA A 190 -0.47 -1.81 10.09
N GLU A 191 -1.09 -2.30 11.17
CA GLU A 191 -2.54 -2.20 11.38
C GLU A 191 -3.04 -0.75 11.36
N VAL A 192 -2.21 0.23 11.75
CA VAL A 192 -2.60 1.65 11.76
C VAL A 192 -2.41 2.30 10.40
N ILE A 193 -1.25 2.08 9.75
CA ILE A 193 -0.89 2.81 8.52
C ILE A 193 -1.79 2.47 7.33
N PHE A 194 -2.20 1.20 7.17
CA PHE A 194 -3.04 0.78 6.06
C PHE A 194 -4.44 1.43 6.11
N PRO A 195 -5.23 1.30 7.19
CA PRO A 195 -6.50 2.01 7.34
C PRO A 195 -6.37 3.53 7.26
N ARG A 196 -5.28 4.12 7.76
CA ARG A 196 -5.04 5.57 7.65
C ARG A 196 -4.89 6.00 6.20
N THR A 197 -4.10 5.27 5.41
CA THR A 197 -3.87 5.56 3.99
C THR A 197 -5.13 5.31 3.15
N ILE A 198 -5.88 4.24 3.45
CA ILE A 198 -7.18 3.97 2.81
C ILE A 198 -8.19 5.08 3.12
N ARG A 199 -8.33 5.49 4.39
CA ARG A 199 -9.24 6.58 4.77
C ARG A 199 -8.88 7.90 4.10
N PHE A 200 -7.59 8.22 4.04
CA PHE A 200 -7.10 9.38 3.30
C PHE A 200 -7.50 9.31 1.81
N SER A 201 -7.22 8.19 1.15
CA SER A 201 -7.55 7.98 -0.26
C SER A 201 -9.05 8.13 -0.53
N LYS A 202 -9.89 7.53 0.32
CA LYS A 202 -11.35 7.68 0.24
C LYS A 202 -11.79 9.14 0.43
N ALA A 203 -11.17 9.88 1.35
CA ALA A 203 -11.46 11.29 1.56
C ALA A 203 -11.08 12.14 0.34
N GLU A 204 -9.97 11.85 -0.32
CA GLU A 204 -9.61 12.51 -1.58
C GLU A 204 -10.59 12.15 -2.69
N PHE A 205 -10.87 10.86 -2.89
CA PHE A 205 -11.77 10.41 -3.96
C PHE A 205 -13.20 10.94 -3.83
N LYS A 206 -13.71 11.24 -2.63
CA LYS A 206 -15.01 11.93 -2.46
C LYS A 206 -15.11 13.25 -3.25
N LYS A 207 -13.98 13.90 -3.52
CA LYS A 207 -13.90 15.16 -4.29
C LYS A 207 -13.95 14.94 -5.80
N ILE A 208 -13.95 13.70 -6.29
CA ILE A 208 -13.86 13.39 -7.72
C ILE A 208 -15.14 13.75 -8.49
N ASN A 209 -14.97 14.22 -9.72
CA ASN A 209 -16.07 14.37 -10.66
C ASN A 209 -16.27 13.11 -11.53
N LEU A 210 -16.99 12.11 -11.00
CA LEU A 210 -17.28 10.85 -11.70
C LEU A 210 -17.81 11.05 -13.14
N LYS A 211 -18.70 12.02 -13.36
CA LYS A 211 -19.26 12.36 -14.69
C LYS A 211 -18.21 12.77 -15.72
N LYS A 212 -17.02 13.21 -15.29
CA LYS A 212 -15.93 13.64 -16.17
C LYS A 212 -14.91 12.54 -16.43
N ILE A 213 -14.99 11.38 -15.78
CA ILE A 213 -14.05 10.26 -16.01
C ILE A 213 -14.07 9.85 -17.48
N LYS A 214 -15.26 9.69 -18.06
CA LYS A 214 -15.43 9.33 -19.47
C LYS A 214 -14.76 10.29 -20.44
N ALA A 215 -14.85 11.59 -20.15
CA ALA A 215 -14.21 12.61 -20.96
C ALA A 215 -12.68 12.62 -20.78
N ALA A 216 -12.19 12.35 -19.57
CA ALA A 216 -10.77 12.30 -19.27
C ALA A 216 -10.08 11.11 -19.97
N PHE A 217 -10.59 9.88 -19.85
CA PHE A 217 -9.94 8.74 -20.51
C PHE A 217 -10.00 8.84 -22.05
N LYS A 218 -11.08 9.38 -22.63
CA LYS A 218 -11.14 9.63 -24.08
C LYS A 218 -10.09 10.64 -24.56
N LYS A 219 -9.68 11.59 -23.71
CA LYS A 219 -8.59 12.52 -24.03
C LYS A 219 -7.25 11.80 -23.98
N LEU A 220 -7.05 10.93 -23.01
CA LEU A 220 -5.87 10.06 -22.89
C LEU A 220 -5.70 9.19 -24.15
N ASP A 221 -6.74 8.44 -24.55
CA ASP A 221 -6.69 7.58 -25.75
C ASP A 221 -6.33 8.37 -27.03
N LYS A 222 -6.84 9.61 -27.15
CA LYS A 222 -6.52 10.48 -28.30
C LYS A 222 -5.05 10.93 -28.26
N ALA A 223 -4.49 11.16 -27.07
CA ALA A 223 -3.10 11.54 -26.91
C ALA A 223 -2.16 10.36 -27.24
N GLU A 224 -2.49 9.15 -26.78
CA GLU A 224 -1.72 7.92 -27.07
C GLU A 224 -1.68 7.61 -28.57
N LYS A 225 -2.84 7.64 -29.25
CA LYS A 225 -2.91 7.45 -30.72
C LYS A 225 -2.09 8.48 -31.49
N LYS A 226 -2.00 9.72 -30.99
CA LYS A 226 -1.15 10.75 -31.61
C LYS A 226 0.34 10.47 -31.38
N LYS A 227 0.73 9.93 -30.23
CA LYS A 227 2.12 9.54 -29.94
C LYS A 227 2.55 8.37 -30.82
N GLU A 228 1.71 7.36 -31.01
CA GLU A 228 1.99 6.21 -31.87
C GLU A 228 2.18 6.61 -33.34
N LYS A 229 1.33 7.49 -33.86
CA LYS A 229 1.44 8.01 -35.24
C LYS A 229 2.71 8.83 -35.50
N LYS A 230 3.34 9.38 -34.46
CA LYS A 230 4.60 10.14 -34.56
C LYS A 230 5.85 9.25 -34.45
N LYS A 231 5.69 8.00 -34.02
CA LYS A 231 6.77 7.01 -33.87
C LYS A 231 6.90 6.08 -35.09
N LYS A 232 5.92 6.11 -36.00
CA LYS A 232 5.95 5.46 -37.32
C LYS A 232 6.36 6.48 -38.37
#